data_AF-A0A1S3YHC1-F1
#
_entry.id   AF-A0A1S3YHC1-F1
#
_cell.length_a   1.000
_cell.length_b   1.000
_cell.length_c   1.000
_cell.angle_alpha   90.00
_cell.angle_beta   90.00
_cell.angle_gamma   90.00
#
_symmetry.space_group_name_H-M   'P 1'
#
loop_
_entity.id
_entity.type
_entity.pdbx_description
1 polymer ?
#
loop_
_entity_poly.entity_id
_entity_poly.type
_entity_poly.pdbx_seq_one_letter_code
_entity_poly.pdbx_strand_id
1 'polypeptide(L)'
;MAVKNMAAGKDVKEAIVKEIPAAKVDVMELDLSSLASVRKFAANFLSSGLSLNMLINNAGVGGIPFMLSKDNIELQFATNHLGHFLLTNLLLDKMKETARTTKREGRIVNVSSRLHRLGYSKGIQFDKINDPKSYNIIGGYSQSKLANILHANELTRRLKEDGVEITANSLHPGEITTNIFRHMRVVDGLVSTLGKFIFKNAQQGASTTCYLALHPQVKGVSGEYFQDNNLATPTAMAKDMDLAKKLWDFSMDLVKYHLTCTNTT
;
A
#
# COMPACT_ATOMS: atom_id res chain seq x y z
N MET A 1 -2.54 5.56 13.35
CA MET A 1 -1.36 5.44 12.48
C MET A 1 -0.67 4.11 12.76
N ALA A 2 -0.45 3.31 11.72
CA ALA A 2 0.29 2.06 11.80
C ALA A 2 1.75 2.31 11.39
N VAL A 3 2.72 1.96 12.24
CA VAL A 3 4.15 2.25 11.99
C VAL A 3 5.05 1.11 12.43
N LYS A 4 6.19 0.96 11.76
CA LYS A 4 7.23 0.01 12.18
C LYS A 4 8.03 0.52 13.38
N ASN A 5 8.33 1.82 13.45
CA ASN A 5 9.07 2.43 14.55
C ASN A 5 8.12 3.21 15.46
N MET A 6 7.87 2.67 16.65
CA MET A 6 6.95 3.24 17.62
C MET A 6 7.42 4.57 18.22
N ALA A 7 8.74 4.78 18.37
CA ALA A 7 9.27 6.05 18.88
C ALA A 7 8.99 7.18 17.88
N ALA A 8 9.42 7.00 16.63
CA ALA A 8 9.15 7.98 15.57
C ALA A 8 7.65 8.20 15.35
N GLY A 9 6.81 7.16 15.49
CA GLY A 9 5.37 7.31 15.40
C GLY A 9 4.76 8.15 16.53
N LYS A 10 5.28 8.03 17.76
CA LYS A 10 4.86 8.85 18.90
C LYS A 10 5.27 10.31 18.72
N ASP A 11 6.48 10.57 18.25
CA ASP A 11 6.95 11.93 17.97
C ASP A 11 6.05 12.64 16.94
N VAL A 12 5.67 11.93 15.87
CA VAL A 12 4.73 12.45 14.85
C VAL A 12 3.34 12.68 15.44
N LYS A 13 2.84 11.78 16.29
CA LYS A 13 1.57 11.98 17.00
C LYS A 13 1.60 13.25 17.85
N GLU A 14 2.65 13.46 18.63
CA GLU A 14 2.80 14.64 19.48
C GLU A 14 2.84 15.93 18.65
N ALA A 15 3.57 15.92 17.53
CA ALA A 15 3.59 17.06 16.60
C ALA A 15 2.18 17.37 16.04
N ILE A 16 1.43 16.34 15.60
CA ILE A 16 0.07 16.53 15.08
C ILE A 16 -0.87 17.08 16.15
N VAL A 17 -0.84 16.52 17.37
CA VAL A 17 -1.73 16.95 18.46
C VAL A 17 -1.37 18.36 18.93
N LYS A 18 -0.10 18.75 18.90
CA LYS A 18 0.34 20.11 19.22
C LYS A 18 -0.20 21.12 18.19
N GLU A 19 -0.17 20.78 16.91
CA GLU A 19 -0.67 21.65 15.83
C GLU A 19 -2.20 21.65 15.76
N ILE A 20 -2.84 20.51 16.03
CA ILE A 20 -4.28 20.30 15.96
C ILE A 20 -4.76 19.63 17.27
N PRO A 21 -5.04 20.42 18.34
CA PRO A 21 -5.38 19.87 19.66
C PRO A 21 -6.61 18.93 19.69
N ALA A 22 -7.53 19.07 18.74
CA ALA A 22 -8.69 18.21 18.62
C ALA A 22 -8.42 16.88 17.90
N ALA A 23 -7.23 16.69 17.30
CA ALA A 23 -6.89 15.49 16.56
C ALA A 23 -6.78 14.28 17.49
N LYS A 24 -7.45 13.19 17.13
CA LYS A 24 -7.34 11.89 17.81
C LYS A 24 -6.45 10.98 16.98
N VAL A 25 -5.23 10.75 17.47
CA VAL A 25 -4.23 9.93 16.79
C VAL A 25 -3.79 8.81 17.71
N ASP A 26 -4.02 7.57 17.29
CA ASP A 26 -3.42 6.39 17.91
C ASP A 26 -2.21 5.93 17.11
N VAL A 27 -1.24 5.32 17.78
CA VAL A 27 -0.04 4.75 17.14
C VAL A 27 0.01 3.28 17.49
N MET A 28 0.13 2.43 16.48
CA MET A 28 0.14 0.98 16.63
C MET A 28 1.27 0.38 15.78
N GLU A 29 1.93 -0.63 16.32
CA GLU A 29 3.09 -1.25 15.67
C GLU A 29 2.64 -2.14 14.50
N LEU A 30 3.25 -1.95 13.33
CA LEU A 30 3.05 -2.75 12.13
C LEU A 30 4.35 -2.83 11.31
N ASP A 31 4.90 -4.04 11.21
CA ASP A 31 6.02 -4.36 10.31
C ASP A 31 5.50 -5.16 9.10
N LEU A 32 5.25 -4.49 7.98
CA LEU A 32 4.73 -5.11 6.76
C LEU A 32 5.67 -6.15 6.13
N SER A 33 6.95 -6.18 6.50
CA SER A 33 7.88 -7.24 6.09
C SER A 33 7.76 -8.52 6.94
N SER A 34 6.70 -8.65 7.74
CA SER A 34 6.41 -9.79 8.60
C SER A 34 4.92 -10.08 8.63
N LEU A 35 4.47 -11.16 8.01
CA LEU A 35 3.05 -11.54 7.98
C LEU A 35 2.50 -11.83 9.39
N ALA A 36 3.34 -12.33 10.30
CA ALA A 36 3.01 -12.46 11.72
C ALA A 36 2.74 -11.09 12.39
N SER A 37 3.55 -10.06 12.09
CA SER A 37 3.31 -8.69 12.58
C SER A 37 2.01 -8.11 12.03
N VAL A 38 1.73 -8.34 10.73
CA VAL A 38 0.47 -7.92 10.08
C VAL A 38 -0.75 -8.52 10.79
N ARG A 39 -0.72 -9.83 11.08
CA ARG A 39 -1.79 -10.50 11.87
C ARG A 39 -1.95 -9.90 13.24
N LYS A 40 -0.86 -9.71 13.97
CA LYS A 40 -0.88 -9.14 15.33
C LYS A 40 -1.50 -7.74 15.32
N PHE A 41 -1.10 -6.90 14.36
CA PHE A 41 -1.68 -5.56 14.19
C PHE A 41 -3.18 -5.64 13.92
N ALA A 42 -3.61 -6.49 12.96
CA ALA A 42 -5.02 -6.62 12.60
C ALA A 42 -5.85 -7.11 13.80
N ALA A 43 -5.38 -8.12 14.53
CA ALA A 43 -6.04 -8.62 15.74
C ALA A 43 -6.19 -7.52 16.81
N ASN A 44 -5.12 -6.76 17.07
CA ASN A 44 -5.14 -5.66 18.03
C ASN A 44 -6.09 -4.53 17.60
N PHE A 45 -6.15 -4.23 16.30
CA PHE A 45 -7.07 -3.22 15.77
C PHE A 45 -8.52 -3.70 15.93
N LEU A 46 -8.82 -4.95 15.56
CA LEU A 46 -10.16 -5.53 15.71
C LEU A 46 -10.60 -5.56 17.18
N SER A 47 -9.71 -5.89 18.11
CA SER A 47 -10.01 -5.88 19.56
C SER A 47 -10.28 -4.49 20.14
N SER A 48 -9.87 -3.42 19.45
CA SER A 48 -10.16 -2.05 19.90
C SER A 48 -11.63 -1.65 19.77
N GLY A 49 -12.42 -2.40 18.99
CA GLY A 49 -13.82 -2.10 18.70
C GLY A 49 -14.04 -0.88 17.80
N LEU A 50 -12.97 -0.25 17.30
CA LEU A 50 -13.05 0.92 16.44
C LEU A 50 -13.65 0.57 15.06
N SER A 51 -14.39 1.51 14.50
CA SER A 51 -14.87 1.46 13.11
C SER A 51 -13.70 1.66 12.13
N LEU A 52 -13.79 1.06 10.94
CA LEU A 52 -12.81 1.22 9.87
C LEU A 52 -13.47 1.68 8.58
N ASN A 53 -13.47 3.00 8.36
CA ASN A 53 -14.02 3.59 7.13
C ASN A 53 -13.01 3.62 5.98
N MET A 54 -11.71 3.74 6.28
CA MET A 54 -10.67 3.95 5.28
C MET A 54 -9.43 3.13 5.61
N LEU A 55 -8.86 2.49 4.59
CA LEU A 55 -7.57 1.80 4.65
C LEU A 55 -6.64 2.38 3.59
N ILE A 56 -5.52 2.97 4.03
CA ILE A 56 -4.53 3.58 3.14
C ILE A 56 -3.25 2.75 3.19
N ASN A 57 -3.06 1.92 2.17
CA ASN A 57 -1.86 1.09 1.96
C ASN A 57 -0.73 1.96 1.38
N ASN A 58 -0.17 2.84 2.22
CA ASN A 58 0.82 3.85 1.83
C ASN A 58 2.28 3.40 1.98
N ALA A 59 2.59 2.61 3.01
CA ALA A 59 3.96 2.32 3.40
C ALA A 59 4.75 1.63 2.27
N GLY A 60 6.06 1.84 2.22
CA GLY A 60 6.87 1.09 1.28
C GLY A 60 8.35 1.34 1.39
N VAL A 61 9.12 0.41 0.83
CA VAL A 61 10.57 0.43 0.71
C VAL A 61 10.94 0.36 -0.77
N GLY A 62 12.07 0.96 -1.14
CA GLY A 62 12.56 0.98 -2.51
C GLY A 62 14.08 1.10 -2.56
N GLY A 63 14.66 0.95 -3.76
CA GLY A 63 16.09 1.22 -3.96
C GLY A 63 17.04 0.35 -3.15
N ILE A 64 16.59 -0.83 -2.72
CA ILE A 64 17.37 -1.74 -1.85
C ILE A 64 17.97 -2.91 -2.65
N PRO A 65 19.13 -3.44 -2.22
CA PRO A 65 19.66 -4.71 -2.70
C PRO A 65 18.69 -5.87 -2.43
N PHE A 66 18.91 -7.00 -3.11
CA PHE A 66 18.13 -8.21 -2.86
C PHE A 66 18.25 -8.63 -1.39
N MET A 67 17.11 -8.73 -0.73
CA MET A 67 16.97 -9.19 0.65
C MET A 67 15.65 -9.95 0.78
N LEU A 68 15.60 -10.88 1.71
CA LEU A 68 14.38 -11.60 2.07
C LEU A 68 13.74 -10.98 3.31
N SER A 69 12.42 -10.99 3.35
CA SER A 69 11.60 -10.66 4.52
C SER A 69 11.69 -11.76 5.59
N LYS A 70 11.03 -11.55 6.74
CA LYS A 70 10.94 -12.59 7.79
C LYS A 70 10.20 -13.85 7.32
N ASP A 71 9.43 -13.73 6.24
CA ASP A 71 8.63 -14.80 5.65
C ASP A 71 9.30 -15.37 4.38
N ASN A 72 10.59 -15.12 4.17
CA ASN A 72 11.39 -15.60 3.03
C ASN A 72 10.85 -15.15 1.66
N ILE A 73 10.32 -13.93 1.55
CA ILE A 73 9.89 -13.31 0.30
C ILE A 73 10.75 -12.07 0.01
N GLU A 74 11.09 -11.80 -1.25
CA GLU A 74 11.81 -10.59 -1.65
C GLU A 74 11.23 -9.34 -1.00
N LEU A 75 12.09 -8.55 -0.37
CA LEU A 75 11.67 -7.57 0.64
C LEU A 75 10.79 -6.45 0.09
N GLN A 76 11.02 -5.97 -1.13
CA GLN A 76 10.19 -4.93 -1.74
C GLN A 76 8.79 -5.46 -2.03
N PHE A 77 8.67 -6.65 -2.63
CA PHE A 77 7.39 -7.30 -2.88
C PHE A 77 6.65 -7.64 -1.58
N ALA A 78 7.36 -8.22 -0.60
CA ALA A 78 6.82 -8.57 0.71
C ALA A 78 6.24 -7.35 1.42
N THR A 79 7.00 -6.25 1.49
CA THR A 79 6.60 -5.05 2.24
C THR A 79 5.55 -4.23 1.51
N ASN A 80 5.76 -3.95 0.22
CA ASN A 80 4.96 -2.98 -0.51
C ASN A 80 3.63 -3.54 -0.99
N HIS A 81 3.56 -4.86 -1.21
CA HIS A 81 2.37 -5.56 -1.73
C HIS A 81 1.87 -6.63 -0.75
N LEU A 82 2.65 -7.67 -0.45
CA LEU A 82 2.13 -8.85 0.27
C LEU A 82 1.63 -8.53 1.69
N GLY A 83 2.36 -7.71 2.44
CA GLY A 83 1.93 -7.25 3.77
C GLY A 83 0.64 -6.44 3.73
N HIS A 84 0.48 -5.56 2.73
CA HIS A 84 -0.75 -4.80 2.53
C HIS A 84 -1.90 -5.69 2.03
N PHE A 85 -1.61 -6.66 1.17
CA PHE A 85 -2.57 -7.64 0.69
C PHE A 85 -3.17 -8.43 1.86
N LEU A 86 -2.33 -8.98 2.74
CA LEU A 86 -2.79 -9.67 3.94
C LEU A 86 -3.56 -8.72 4.87
N LEU A 87 -3.03 -7.52 5.13
CA LEU A 87 -3.69 -6.54 6.00
C LEU A 87 -5.10 -6.20 5.50
N THR A 88 -5.24 -5.98 4.19
CA THR A 88 -6.51 -5.66 3.54
C THR A 88 -7.50 -6.80 3.73
N ASN A 89 -7.09 -8.05 3.47
CA ASN A 89 -7.96 -9.21 3.65
C ASN A 89 -8.39 -9.40 5.12
N LEU A 90 -7.47 -9.24 6.08
CA LEU A 90 -7.78 -9.40 7.51
C LEU A 90 -8.74 -8.33 8.07
N LEU A 91 -8.73 -7.12 7.49
CA LEU A 91 -9.56 -6.01 7.94
C LEU A 91 -10.82 -5.81 7.10
N LEU A 92 -10.98 -6.56 6.00
CA LEU A 92 -12.05 -6.32 5.04
C LEU A 92 -13.44 -6.51 5.66
N ASP A 93 -13.64 -7.54 6.46
CA ASP A 93 -14.93 -7.77 7.12
C ASP A 93 -15.30 -6.65 8.08
N LYS A 94 -14.33 -6.07 8.78
CA LYS A 94 -14.57 -4.89 9.64
C LYS A 94 -14.94 -3.66 8.82
N MET A 95 -14.33 -3.48 7.64
CA MET A 95 -14.73 -2.41 6.72
C MET A 95 -16.17 -2.63 6.21
N LYS A 96 -16.54 -3.86 5.84
CA LYS A 96 -17.90 -4.22 5.41
C LYS A 96 -18.93 -3.95 6.51
N GLU A 97 -18.64 -4.38 7.73
CA GLU A 97 -19.46 -4.10 8.93
C GLU A 97 -19.61 -2.59 9.14
N THR A 98 -18.50 -1.85 9.11
CA THR A 98 -18.49 -0.39 9.30
C THR A 98 -19.33 0.31 8.22
N ALA A 99 -19.18 -0.06 6.95
CA ALA A 99 -19.90 0.55 5.85
C ALA A 99 -21.42 0.33 5.98
N ARG A 100 -21.85 -0.90 6.32
CA ARG A 100 -23.26 -1.24 6.54
C ARG A 100 -23.86 -0.48 7.73
N THR A 101 -23.17 -0.49 8.87
CA THR A 101 -23.68 0.10 10.12
C THR A 101 -23.74 1.62 10.05
N THR A 102 -22.70 2.26 9.49
CA THR A 102 -22.63 3.71 9.40
C THR A 102 -23.31 4.29 8.15
N LYS A 103 -23.67 3.43 7.18
CA LYS A 103 -24.17 3.83 5.84
C LYS A 103 -23.22 4.79 5.11
N ARG A 104 -21.92 4.62 5.36
CA ARG A 104 -20.84 5.41 4.73
C ARG A 104 -19.99 4.48 3.89
N GLU A 105 -19.75 4.87 2.64
CA GLU A 105 -18.84 4.17 1.74
C GLU A 105 -17.47 3.97 2.39
N GLY A 106 -16.98 2.72 2.36
CA GLY A 106 -15.61 2.39 2.75
C GLY A 106 -14.64 2.67 1.60
N ARG A 107 -13.40 3.08 1.91
CA ARG A 107 -12.40 3.39 0.87
C ARG A 107 -11.06 2.74 1.13
N ILE A 108 -10.56 2.01 0.14
CA ILE A 108 -9.25 1.37 0.15
C ILE A 108 -8.37 2.09 -0.89
N VAL A 109 -7.21 2.56 -0.45
CA VAL A 109 -6.27 3.31 -1.30
C VAL A 109 -4.92 2.60 -1.31
N ASN A 110 -4.51 2.11 -2.49
CA ASN A 110 -3.22 1.48 -2.70
C ASN A 110 -2.21 2.46 -3.34
N VAL A 111 -1.17 2.83 -2.59
CA VAL A 111 -0.15 3.77 -3.12
C VAL A 111 0.85 3.03 -4.01
N SER A 112 0.77 3.33 -5.29
CA SER A 112 1.67 2.87 -6.36
C SER A 112 2.76 3.93 -6.65
N SER A 113 3.33 3.94 -7.85
CA SER A 113 4.33 4.87 -8.34
C SER A 113 4.36 4.90 -9.87
N ARG A 114 4.78 6.01 -10.50
CA ARG A 114 5.11 6.02 -11.94
C ARG A 114 6.14 4.96 -12.33
N LEU A 115 6.98 4.53 -11.40
CA LEU A 115 7.95 3.46 -11.62
C LEU A 115 7.29 2.10 -11.90
N HIS A 116 5.99 1.88 -11.65
CA HIS A 116 5.31 0.66 -12.12
C HIS A 116 5.49 0.40 -13.62
N ARG A 117 5.80 1.45 -14.40
CA ARG A 117 6.07 1.40 -15.84
C ARG A 117 7.44 0.80 -16.19
N LEU A 118 8.39 0.75 -15.25
CA LEU A 118 9.77 0.29 -15.44
C LEU A 118 10.00 -1.12 -14.88
N GLY A 119 8.92 -1.92 -14.78
CA GLY A 119 8.97 -3.29 -14.30
C GLY A 119 9.60 -4.27 -15.29
N TYR A 120 9.63 -5.54 -14.89
CA TYR A 120 10.05 -6.63 -15.77
C TYR A 120 9.11 -6.74 -16.98
N SER A 121 9.61 -7.30 -18.09
CA SER A 121 8.84 -7.39 -19.35
C SER A 121 7.52 -8.16 -19.23
N LYS A 122 7.42 -9.10 -18.29
CA LYS A 122 6.20 -9.86 -17.97
C LYS A 122 5.43 -9.32 -16.75
N GLY A 123 5.78 -8.13 -16.27
CA GLY A 123 5.18 -7.51 -15.09
C GLY A 123 5.70 -8.12 -13.78
N ILE A 124 5.09 -9.22 -13.35
CA ILE A 124 5.36 -9.88 -12.06
C ILE A 124 6.20 -11.14 -12.28
N GLN A 125 7.30 -11.29 -11.54
CA GLN A 125 8.19 -12.45 -11.61
C GLN A 125 7.69 -13.59 -10.72
N PHE A 126 6.55 -14.20 -11.04
CA PHE A 126 5.91 -15.24 -10.21
C PHE A 126 6.86 -16.37 -9.80
N ASP A 127 7.55 -16.97 -10.77
CA ASP A 127 8.43 -18.13 -10.52
C ASP A 127 9.83 -17.73 -10.03
N LYS A 128 10.15 -16.44 -10.07
CA LYS A 128 11.49 -15.90 -9.79
C LYS A 128 11.48 -14.81 -8.73
N ILE A 129 10.39 -14.72 -7.95
CA ILE A 129 10.20 -13.63 -7.00
C ILE A 129 11.35 -13.55 -5.99
N ASN A 130 11.89 -14.71 -5.61
CA ASN A 130 13.00 -14.89 -4.68
C ASN A 130 14.33 -15.25 -5.37
N ASP A 131 14.45 -15.11 -6.70
CA ASP A 131 15.69 -15.43 -7.41
C ASP A 131 16.64 -14.21 -7.42
N PRO A 132 17.74 -14.24 -6.64
CA PRO A 132 18.69 -13.12 -6.60
C PRO A 132 19.37 -12.85 -7.93
N LYS A 133 19.48 -13.85 -8.83
CA LYS A 133 20.13 -13.66 -10.15
C LYS A 133 19.25 -12.87 -11.11
N SER A 134 17.93 -12.97 -10.96
CA SER A 134 16.96 -12.23 -11.76
C SER A 134 16.66 -10.83 -11.21
N TYR A 135 17.12 -10.55 -9.98
CA TYR A 135 16.75 -9.34 -9.27
C TYR A 135 17.40 -8.09 -9.85
N ASN A 136 16.56 -7.13 -10.21
CA ASN A 136 16.96 -5.77 -10.51
C ASN A 136 16.34 -4.84 -9.46
N ILE A 137 17.11 -3.90 -8.90
CA ILE A 137 16.65 -2.99 -7.83
C ILE A 137 15.41 -2.19 -8.26
N ILE A 138 15.44 -1.63 -9.47
CA ILE A 138 14.31 -0.87 -10.04
C ILE A 138 13.19 -1.82 -10.41
N GLY A 139 13.49 -2.97 -11.01
CA GLY A 139 12.52 -4.00 -11.37
C GLY A 139 11.73 -4.52 -10.17
N GLY A 140 12.40 -4.80 -9.04
CA GLY A 140 11.81 -5.22 -7.77
C GLY A 140 10.85 -4.18 -7.19
N TYR A 141 11.26 -2.91 -7.19
CA TYR A 141 10.37 -1.81 -6.78
C TYR A 141 9.17 -1.70 -7.72
N SER A 142 9.43 -1.68 -9.02
CA SER A 142 8.45 -1.45 -10.08
C SER A 142 7.40 -2.55 -10.12
N GLN A 143 7.79 -3.83 -9.98
CA GLN A 143 6.83 -4.94 -9.89
C GLN A 143 5.97 -4.83 -8.62
N SER A 144 6.53 -4.38 -7.49
CA SER A 144 5.75 -4.20 -6.26
C SER A 144 4.72 -3.07 -6.39
N LYS A 145 5.03 -2.02 -7.16
CA LYS A 145 4.12 -0.91 -7.42
C LYS A 145 3.10 -1.24 -8.51
N LEU A 146 3.45 -2.06 -9.49
CA LEU A 146 2.50 -2.68 -10.42
C LEU A 146 1.51 -3.57 -9.66
N ALA A 147 2.00 -4.39 -8.73
CA ALA A 147 1.18 -5.26 -7.89
C ALA A 147 0.12 -4.49 -7.10
N ASN A 148 0.44 -3.29 -6.59
CA ASN A 148 -0.52 -2.43 -5.90
C ASN A 148 -1.69 -1.96 -6.78
N ILE A 149 -1.45 -1.71 -8.08
CA ILE A 149 -2.51 -1.34 -9.04
C ILE A 149 -3.39 -2.55 -9.33
N LEU A 150 -2.76 -3.67 -9.71
CA LEU A 150 -3.44 -4.93 -9.98
C LEU A 150 -4.29 -5.40 -8.79
N HIS A 151 -3.77 -5.25 -7.57
CA HIS A 151 -4.51 -5.54 -6.34
C HIS A 151 -5.76 -4.69 -6.20
N ALA A 152 -5.70 -3.37 -6.48
CA ALA A 152 -6.88 -2.51 -6.39
C ALA A 152 -7.95 -2.90 -7.45
N ASN A 153 -7.52 -3.29 -8.64
CA ASN A 153 -8.41 -3.70 -9.73
C ASN A 153 -9.13 -5.02 -9.41
N GLU A 154 -8.40 -6.04 -8.99
CA GLU A 154 -9.01 -7.32 -8.62
C GLU A 154 -9.85 -7.21 -7.34
N LEU A 155 -9.42 -6.40 -6.38
CA LEU A 155 -10.22 -6.11 -5.19
C LEU A 155 -11.54 -5.43 -5.58
N THR A 156 -11.52 -4.48 -6.52
CA THR A 156 -12.73 -3.84 -7.04
C THR A 156 -13.70 -4.85 -7.65
N ARG A 157 -13.19 -5.77 -8.49
CA ARG A 157 -14.01 -6.82 -9.09
C ARG A 157 -14.71 -7.66 -8.01
N ARG A 158 -13.96 -8.08 -6.99
CA ARG A 158 -14.47 -8.88 -5.87
C ARG A 158 -15.48 -8.12 -4.99
N LEU A 159 -15.21 -6.85 -4.67
CA LEU A 159 -16.12 -6.02 -3.88
C LEU A 159 -17.45 -5.78 -4.60
N LYS A 160 -17.41 -5.63 -5.93
CA LYS A 160 -18.60 -5.53 -6.77
C LYS A 160 -19.42 -6.82 -6.74
N GLU A 161 -18.77 -7.98 -6.80
CA GLU A 161 -19.43 -9.29 -6.69
C GLU A 161 -20.06 -9.50 -5.30
N ASP A 162 -19.38 -9.05 -4.25
CA ASP A 162 -19.89 -9.09 -2.87
C ASP A 162 -21.04 -8.10 -2.60
N GLY A 163 -21.30 -7.16 -3.52
CA GLY A 163 -22.35 -6.15 -3.38
C GLY A 163 -22.15 -5.21 -2.18
N VAL A 164 -20.89 -4.89 -1.83
CA VAL A 164 -20.56 -4.04 -0.68
C VAL A 164 -20.22 -2.61 -1.10
N GLU A 165 -20.62 -1.64 -0.28
CA GLU A 165 -20.35 -0.21 -0.47
C GLU A 165 -18.90 0.14 -0.07
N ILE A 166 -17.93 -0.48 -0.73
CA ILE A 166 -16.49 -0.24 -0.54
C ILE A 166 -15.85 -0.05 -1.91
N THR A 167 -15.05 1.00 -2.06
CA THR A 167 -14.24 1.25 -3.26
C THR A 167 -12.77 0.94 -3.00
N ALA A 168 -12.06 0.52 -4.04
CA ALA A 168 -10.62 0.29 -4.02
C ALA A 168 -9.96 0.97 -5.22
N ASN A 169 -9.06 1.93 -4.98
CA ASN A 169 -8.35 2.65 -6.04
C ASN A 169 -6.85 2.65 -5.79
N SER A 170 -6.09 2.93 -6.84
CA SER A 170 -4.64 3.08 -6.75
C SER A 170 -4.20 4.47 -7.21
N LEU A 171 -3.01 4.90 -6.79
CA LEU A 171 -2.49 6.21 -7.17
C LEU A 171 -0.98 6.25 -7.28
N HIS A 172 -0.44 7.25 -7.99
CA HIS A 172 0.91 7.75 -7.79
C HIS A 172 0.88 9.09 -7.04
N PRO A 173 1.67 9.25 -5.96
CA PRO A 173 1.59 10.45 -5.12
C PRO A 173 2.36 11.65 -5.71
N GLY A 174 2.99 11.50 -6.88
CA GLY A 174 3.88 12.48 -7.48
C GLY A 174 5.35 12.21 -7.18
N GLU A 175 6.24 13.01 -7.77
CA GLU A 175 7.67 12.97 -7.53
C GLU A 175 7.97 13.71 -6.22
N ILE A 176 7.92 12.96 -5.11
CA ILE A 176 8.20 13.48 -3.76
C ILE A 176 9.65 13.14 -3.42
N THR A 177 10.36 14.09 -2.80
CA THR A 177 11.62 13.82 -2.09
C THR A 177 11.34 12.85 -0.96
N THR A 178 11.46 11.56 -1.23
CA THR A 178 11.37 10.50 -0.22
C THR A 178 12.73 9.84 -0.10
N ASN A 179 13.11 9.49 1.12
CA ASN A 179 14.31 8.71 1.41
C ASN A 179 14.27 7.28 0.84
N ILE A 180 13.30 6.96 -0.04
CA ILE A 180 13.08 5.65 -0.67
C ILE A 180 14.31 5.22 -1.48
N PHE A 181 15.12 6.14 -2.01
CA PHE A 181 16.35 5.81 -2.76
C PHE A 181 17.65 6.09 -2.00
N ARG A 182 17.61 6.28 -0.67
CA ARG A 182 18.80 6.62 0.14
C ARG A 182 19.95 5.60 0.05
N HIS A 183 19.68 4.38 -0.42
CA HIS A 183 20.68 3.33 -0.58
C HIS A 183 21.31 3.27 -1.98
N MET A 184 20.84 4.08 -2.94
CA MET A 184 21.48 4.26 -4.24
C MET A 184 22.59 5.32 -4.12
N ARG A 185 23.85 4.87 -4.04
CA ARG A 185 25.07 5.69 -3.86
C ARG A 185 25.42 6.63 -5.06
N VAL A 186 24.44 7.15 -5.80
CA VAL A 186 24.65 7.97 -7.02
C VAL A 186 24.02 9.38 -6.93
N VAL A 187 23.43 9.77 -5.81
CA VAL A 187 22.74 11.09 -5.71
C VAL A 187 23.20 11.94 -4.52
N ASP A 188 24.44 11.75 -4.04
CA ASP A 188 24.97 12.58 -2.95
C ASP A 188 25.52 13.95 -3.41
N GLY A 189 25.66 14.18 -4.73
CA GLY A 189 26.35 15.38 -5.26
C GLY A 189 25.50 16.45 -5.95
N LEU A 190 24.24 16.19 -6.29
CA LEU A 190 23.46 17.03 -7.23
C LEU A 190 22.12 17.55 -6.69
N VAL A 191 21.88 17.42 -5.37
CA VAL A 191 20.57 17.69 -4.74
C VAL A 191 20.53 19.01 -3.97
N SER A 192 21.65 19.72 -3.77
CA SER A 192 21.67 20.81 -2.77
C SER A 192 21.11 22.16 -3.22
N THR A 193 20.63 22.36 -4.46
CA THR A 193 19.97 23.65 -4.80
C THR A 193 18.88 23.57 -5.88
N LEU A 194 19.04 22.76 -6.95
CA LEU A 194 18.01 22.63 -7.99
C LEU A 194 16.83 21.71 -7.63
N GLY A 195 17.00 20.81 -6.65
CA GLY A 195 15.97 19.82 -6.28
C GLY A 195 14.68 20.42 -5.68
N LYS A 196 14.74 21.63 -5.12
CA LYS A 196 13.57 22.27 -4.49
C LYS A 196 12.46 22.68 -5.48
N PHE A 197 12.76 22.74 -6.78
CA PHE A 197 11.80 23.12 -7.81
C PHE A 197 11.21 21.92 -8.58
N ILE A 198 11.79 20.72 -8.45
CA ILE A 198 11.36 19.51 -9.15
C ILE A 198 10.58 18.57 -8.21
N PHE A 199 10.87 18.58 -6.91
CA PHE A 199 10.26 17.66 -5.94
C PHE A 199 9.10 18.29 -5.16
N LYS A 200 7.98 17.58 -5.08
CA LYS A 200 6.82 17.93 -4.26
C LYS A 200 7.17 17.94 -2.77
N ASN A 201 6.58 18.88 -2.02
CA ASN A 201 6.59 18.80 -0.55
C ASN A 201 5.62 17.72 -0.03
N ALA A 202 5.67 17.41 1.26
CA ALA A 202 4.86 16.34 1.86
C ALA A 202 3.35 16.56 1.66
N GLN A 203 2.88 17.82 1.76
CA GLN A 203 1.48 18.18 1.57
C GLN A 203 1.03 17.91 0.12
N GLN A 204 1.82 18.34 -0.86
CA GLN A 204 1.57 18.09 -2.28
C GLN A 204 1.63 16.58 -2.60
N GLY A 205 2.52 15.85 -1.92
CA GLY A 205 2.63 14.40 -2.04
C GLY A 205 1.44 13.64 -1.45
N ALA A 206 0.87 14.13 -0.35
CA ALA A 206 -0.32 13.55 0.27
C ALA A 206 -1.60 13.90 -0.49
N SER A 207 -1.59 14.92 -1.35
CA SER A 207 -2.79 15.48 -1.99
C SER A 207 -3.67 14.43 -2.67
N THR A 208 -3.10 13.57 -3.53
CA THR A 208 -3.88 12.55 -4.25
C THR A 208 -4.37 11.43 -3.34
N THR A 209 -3.60 11.08 -2.32
CA THR A 209 -4.04 10.15 -1.28
C THR A 209 -5.24 10.72 -0.51
N CYS A 210 -5.17 11.98 -0.08
CA CYS A 210 -6.27 12.67 0.59
C CYS A 210 -7.48 12.84 -0.32
N TYR A 211 -7.28 13.15 -1.60
CA TYR A 211 -8.35 13.26 -2.59
C TYR A 211 -9.12 11.94 -2.70
N LEU A 212 -8.43 10.82 -2.87
CA LEU A 212 -9.07 9.51 -2.92
C LEU A 212 -9.74 9.12 -1.60
N ALA A 213 -9.09 9.40 -0.47
CA ALA A 213 -9.63 9.06 0.83
C ALA A 213 -10.88 9.89 1.19
N LEU A 214 -10.92 11.19 0.85
CA LEU A 214 -11.86 12.12 1.48
C LEU A 214 -12.80 12.86 0.51
N HIS A 215 -12.45 12.98 -0.78
CA HIS A 215 -13.18 13.86 -1.68
C HIS A 215 -14.54 13.25 -2.11
N PRO A 216 -15.64 14.00 -2.14
CA PRO A 216 -16.95 13.46 -2.54
C PRO A 216 -17.05 13.10 -4.03
N GLN A 217 -16.28 13.76 -4.90
CA GLN A 217 -16.31 13.46 -6.36
C GLN A 217 -15.85 12.05 -6.73
N VAL A 218 -15.09 11.38 -5.86
CA VAL A 218 -14.64 10.01 -6.10
C VAL A 218 -15.54 8.97 -5.44
N LYS A 219 -16.71 9.38 -4.92
CA LYS A 219 -17.73 8.45 -4.43
C LYS A 219 -18.15 7.51 -5.56
N GLY A 220 -18.19 6.21 -5.29
CA GLY A 220 -18.52 5.15 -6.23
C GLY A 220 -17.42 4.84 -7.25
N VAL A 221 -16.35 5.63 -7.32
CA VAL A 221 -15.24 5.37 -8.23
C VAL A 221 -14.39 4.25 -7.64
N SER A 222 -14.17 3.16 -8.39
CA SER A 222 -13.41 2.00 -7.95
C SER A 222 -12.67 1.38 -9.13
N GLY A 223 -11.51 0.79 -8.88
CA GLY A 223 -10.70 0.09 -9.89
C GLY A 223 -9.88 1.04 -10.76
N GLU A 224 -9.77 2.31 -10.35
CA GLU A 224 -9.12 3.35 -11.13
C GLU A 224 -7.73 3.69 -10.60
N TYR A 225 -6.92 4.28 -11.48
CA TYR A 225 -5.58 4.76 -11.17
C TYR A 225 -5.52 6.28 -11.24
N PHE A 226 -5.00 6.91 -10.20
CA PHE A 226 -4.96 8.37 -10.08
C PHE A 226 -3.54 8.93 -10.06
N GLN A 227 -3.41 10.15 -10.57
CA GLN A 227 -2.22 10.97 -10.44
C GLN A 227 -2.65 12.43 -10.40
N ASP A 228 -2.04 13.22 -9.51
CA ASP A 228 -2.29 14.67 -9.42
C ASP A 228 -3.79 15.00 -9.27
N ASN A 229 -4.51 14.20 -8.47
CA ASN A 229 -5.95 14.28 -8.19
C ASN A 229 -6.86 14.03 -9.41
N ASN A 230 -6.30 13.50 -10.51
CA ASN A 230 -7.02 13.20 -11.73
C ASN A 230 -6.93 11.70 -12.06
N LEU A 231 -7.91 11.20 -12.82
CA LEU A 231 -7.79 9.90 -13.47
C LEU A 231 -6.56 9.91 -14.38
N ALA A 232 -5.76 8.86 -14.31
CA ALA A 232 -4.56 8.69 -15.11
C ALA A 232 -4.54 7.30 -15.74
N THR A 233 -3.89 7.18 -16.90
CA THR A 233 -3.80 5.89 -17.60
C THR A 233 -2.53 5.16 -17.19
N PRO A 234 -2.60 4.01 -16.48
CA PRO A 234 -1.42 3.20 -16.17
C PRO A 234 -1.00 2.36 -17.40
N THR A 235 -0.02 1.47 -17.27
CA THR A 235 0.37 0.57 -18.38
C THR A 235 -0.74 -0.39 -18.78
N ALA A 236 -0.66 -0.98 -19.97
CA ALA A 236 -1.58 -2.05 -20.39
C ALA A 236 -1.56 -3.23 -19.41
N MET A 237 -0.37 -3.65 -18.97
CA MET A 237 -0.21 -4.69 -17.93
C MET A 237 -0.91 -4.33 -16.62
N ALA A 238 -0.92 -3.06 -16.22
CA ALA A 238 -1.59 -2.65 -14.99
C ALA A 238 -3.13 -2.67 -15.10
N LYS A 239 -3.69 -2.75 -16.31
CA LYS A 239 -5.13 -2.89 -16.59
C LYS A 239 -5.53 -4.33 -16.95
N ASP A 240 -4.58 -5.25 -16.95
CA ASP A 240 -4.79 -6.65 -17.32
C ASP A 240 -5.45 -7.39 -16.15
N MET A 241 -6.72 -7.77 -16.32
CA MET A 241 -7.50 -8.45 -15.29
C MET A 241 -7.09 -9.91 -15.10
N ASP A 242 -6.55 -10.57 -16.12
CA ASP A 242 -6.03 -11.93 -15.99
C ASP A 242 -4.74 -11.93 -15.16
N LEU A 243 -3.87 -10.94 -15.39
CA LEU A 243 -2.69 -10.72 -14.57
C LEU A 243 -3.07 -10.34 -13.12
N ALA A 244 -4.11 -9.51 -12.94
CA ALA A 244 -4.60 -9.12 -11.63
C ALA A 244 -5.12 -10.31 -10.84
N LYS A 245 -5.92 -11.17 -11.48
CA LYS A 245 -6.40 -12.43 -10.89
C LYS A 245 -5.23 -13.36 -10.57
N LYS A 246 -4.27 -13.54 -11.48
CA LYS A 246 -3.09 -14.37 -11.24
C LYS A 246 -2.26 -13.87 -10.07
N LEU A 247 -2.08 -12.56 -9.94
CA LEU A 247 -1.41 -11.95 -8.79
C LEU A 247 -2.17 -12.20 -7.49
N TRP A 248 -3.50 -12.09 -7.51
CA TRP A 248 -4.32 -12.37 -6.35
C TRP A 248 -4.16 -13.81 -5.89
N ASP A 249 -4.30 -14.78 -6.79
CA ASP A 249 -4.18 -16.21 -6.47
C ASP A 249 -2.78 -16.53 -5.92
N PHE A 250 -1.73 -16.01 -6.56
CA PHE A 250 -0.36 -16.11 -6.07
C PHE A 250 -0.17 -15.50 -4.68
N SER A 251 -0.76 -14.33 -4.42
CA SER A 251 -0.67 -13.66 -3.12
C SER A 251 -1.42 -14.43 -2.04
N MET A 252 -2.60 -14.99 -2.37
CA MET A 252 -3.37 -15.86 -1.49
C MET A 252 -2.56 -17.09 -1.09
N ASP A 253 -1.91 -17.74 -2.04
CA ASP A 253 -1.08 -18.92 -1.77
C ASP A 253 0.07 -18.62 -0.79
N LEU A 254 0.69 -17.45 -0.94
CA LEU A 254 1.77 -17.00 -0.06
C LEU A 254 1.29 -16.65 1.36
N VAL A 255 0.04 -16.20 1.52
CA VAL A 255 -0.49 -15.78 2.83
C VAL A 255 -1.50 -16.75 3.45
N LYS A 256 -1.81 -17.88 2.81
CA LYS A 256 -2.90 -18.78 3.21
C LYS A 256 -2.86 -19.18 4.68
N TYR A 257 -1.68 -19.53 5.19
CA TYR A 257 -1.50 -19.92 6.60
C TYR A 257 -1.73 -18.76 7.58
N HIS A 258 -1.67 -17.52 7.12
CA HIS A 258 -1.95 -16.35 7.93
C HIS A 258 -3.42 -15.94 7.92
N LEU A 259 -4.21 -16.43 6.96
CA LEU A 259 -5.66 -16.19 6.88
C LEU A 259 -6.46 -17.24 7.64
N THR A 260 -6.00 -18.51 7.69
CA THR A 260 -6.75 -19.62 8.27
C THR A 260 -6.43 -19.90 9.74
N CYS A 261 -5.31 -19.40 10.26
CA CYS A 261 -4.94 -19.61 11.66
C CYS A 261 -5.71 -18.65 12.58
N THR A 262 -6.92 -19.08 12.97
CA THR A 262 -7.48 -18.74 14.30
C THR A 262 -6.48 -19.19 15.34
N ASN A 263 -6.09 -18.31 16.26
CA ASN A 263 -5.11 -18.59 17.31
C ASN A 263 -5.37 -19.96 17.97
N THR A 264 -4.57 -20.97 17.63
CA THR A 264 -4.42 -22.15 18.47
C THR A 264 -3.49 -21.75 19.61
N THR A 265 -4.13 -21.53 20.77
CA THR A 265 -3.63 -21.56 22.16
C THR A 265 -2.27 -20.95 22.43
#